data_AF-A0A330M692-F1
#
_entry.id   AF-A0A330M692-F1
#
_cell.length_a   1.000
_cell.length_b   1.000
_cell.length_c   1.000
_cell.angle_alpha   90.00
_cell.angle_beta   90.00
_cell.angle_gamma   90.00
#
_symmetry.space_group_name_H-M   'P 1'
#
loop_
_entity.id
_entity.type
_entity.pdbx_description
1 polymer ?
#
loop_
_entity_poly.entity_id
_entity_poly.type
_entity_poly.pdbx_seq_one_letter_code
_entity_poly.pdbx_strand_id
1 'polypeptide(L)'
;MEHRTDSMPHKYTLKLAHINDTHSHFDASRIKFCLTHAGKQFDVYSHTGGYARIGHQINQARIQAKQDKQAFLFLHGGDSFQGTLYFRQFKGVANAHLLNLLKPDAMVLGNHEIDAGNAPVLAFLNNIEFPVLAGNMDLSREDASKESPMSGHPRLLDYDSQTGRAKVLIKQIHDKPLAIIGITLDQMTEIARPDPDTYFINAIETTRKTVAHLKSQGIDHIIVLSHLGLDQDRLLADTVDGISLIVGGHSHTLQGDFRSLGLSATTYGERVNNTPILHAGKHAETLGLADIEFDANGRVTRLQGHNYFMLDQQFILESAAGVTPEDYTAIRSQLEQHAGILWQQEEPQIIRIIASEYRPAIASMDKQVLGFLPRDLIHTRLPSKALPHGSEIAPWVCKSIYHEVKRIHPSVDFALHNAGGVRQSLSKGELTLADVIGRLLPFDLPLVKYQILGLYLFETLESAINSATNNSVTGTGAGSFPYTYGLKYCYDGRKPQGKRILTLEILCPNSAPEKWIAVDKKQHYVGVSSAYTASGKEGYHPLLKAQWQRPLEELTLANAFIRFMKREQTLEQELSPLVSYTSHREAAN
;
A
#
# COMPACT_ATOMS: atom_id res chain seq x y z
N MET A 1 -23.12 -26.09 -55.51
CA MET A 1 -22.71 -26.47 -54.14
C MET A 1 -21.47 -25.66 -53.82
N GLU A 2 -21.66 -24.50 -53.19
CA GLU A 2 -20.54 -23.71 -52.67
C GLU A 2 -20.03 -24.38 -51.39
N HIS A 3 -18.77 -24.81 -51.42
CA HIS A 3 -18.07 -25.23 -50.21
C HIS A 3 -17.90 -24.01 -49.31
N ARG A 4 -18.78 -23.87 -48.31
CA ARG A 4 -18.46 -23.12 -47.09
C ARG A 4 -17.32 -23.87 -46.40
N THR A 5 -16.10 -23.40 -46.61
CA THR A 5 -15.00 -23.67 -45.70
C THR A 5 -15.32 -22.92 -44.41
N ASP A 6 -15.86 -23.65 -43.44
CA ASP A 6 -16.03 -23.19 -42.07
C ASP A 6 -14.63 -22.96 -41.50
N SER A 7 -14.09 -21.74 -41.68
CA SER A 7 -12.81 -21.36 -41.12
C SER A 7 -12.97 -21.34 -39.61
N MET A 8 -12.30 -22.26 -38.92
CA MET A 8 -12.18 -22.26 -37.46
C MET A 8 -11.93 -20.81 -36.98
N PRO A 9 -12.70 -20.29 -36.01
CA PRO A 9 -12.55 -18.91 -35.57
C PRO A 9 -11.11 -18.67 -35.14
N HIS A 10 -10.48 -17.62 -35.68
CA HIS A 10 -9.12 -17.24 -35.31
C HIS A 10 -9.04 -16.98 -33.80
N LYS A 11 -8.12 -17.68 -33.13
CA LYS A 11 -7.86 -17.56 -31.70
C LYS A 11 -6.56 -16.79 -31.48
N TYR A 12 -6.61 -15.78 -30.62
CA TYR A 12 -5.47 -14.93 -30.29
C TYR A 12 -4.97 -15.29 -28.89
N THR A 13 -3.79 -15.92 -28.82
CA THR A 13 -3.22 -16.42 -27.56
C THR A 13 -2.23 -15.42 -26.94
N LEU A 14 -2.34 -15.21 -25.63
CA LEU A 14 -1.47 -14.33 -24.81
C LEU A 14 -1.02 -15.07 -23.56
N LYS A 15 0.28 -15.06 -23.29
CA LYS A 15 0.85 -15.43 -22.00
C LYS A 15 1.03 -14.16 -21.18
N LEU A 16 0.31 -14.05 -20.09
CA LEU A 16 0.34 -12.89 -19.21
C LEU A 16 1.09 -13.24 -17.93
N ALA A 17 2.10 -12.44 -17.61
CA ALA A 17 2.65 -12.31 -16.26
C ALA A 17 2.14 -11.01 -15.64
N HIS A 18 1.76 -11.02 -14.36
CA HIS A 18 1.37 -9.80 -13.65
C HIS A 18 1.70 -9.84 -12.16
N ILE A 19 2.03 -8.66 -11.64
CA ILE A 19 2.25 -8.38 -10.22
C ILE A 19 1.64 -7.03 -9.88
N ASN A 20 1.38 -6.77 -8.61
CA ASN A 20 0.86 -5.50 -8.10
C ASN A 20 1.33 -5.29 -6.65
N ASP A 21 1.31 -4.04 -6.19
CA ASP A 21 1.52 -3.69 -4.77
C ASP A 21 2.81 -4.28 -4.18
N THR A 22 3.89 -4.24 -4.96
CA THR A 22 5.17 -4.85 -4.56
C THR A 22 5.82 -4.11 -3.40
N HIS A 23 5.52 -2.82 -3.21
CA HIS A 23 5.93 -2.03 -2.05
C HIS A 23 7.39 -2.26 -1.65
N SER A 24 8.31 -2.17 -2.61
CA SER A 24 9.75 -2.37 -2.44
C SER A 24 10.15 -3.66 -1.71
N HIS A 25 9.36 -4.73 -1.79
CA HIS A 25 9.73 -6.06 -1.30
C HIS A 25 10.59 -6.77 -2.35
N PHE A 26 11.89 -6.47 -2.33
CA PHE A 26 12.85 -7.06 -3.27
C PHE A 26 13.38 -8.42 -2.82
N ASP A 27 13.53 -8.60 -1.51
CA ASP A 27 13.86 -9.88 -0.88
C ASP A 27 12.60 -10.75 -0.70
N ALA A 28 12.79 -12.05 -0.51
CA ALA A 28 11.69 -12.96 -0.24
C ALA A 28 11.02 -12.65 1.11
N SER A 29 9.70 -12.67 1.12
CA SER A 29 8.86 -12.39 2.29
C SER A 29 8.57 -13.67 3.06
N ARG A 30 8.53 -13.58 4.40
CA ARG A 30 8.10 -14.71 5.25
C ARG A 30 6.63 -15.03 5.00
N ILE A 31 6.30 -16.31 4.91
CA ILE A 31 4.94 -16.80 4.77
C ILE A 31 4.68 -17.94 5.75
N LYS A 32 3.45 -18.00 6.25
CA LYS A 32 2.94 -19.09 7.08
C LYS A 32 1.74 -19.72 6.37
N PHE A 33 1.74 -21.04 6.24
CA PHE A 33 0.56 -21.82 5.85
C PHE A 33 0.11 -22.71 7.00
N CYS A 34 -1.19 -23.03 7.01
CA CYS A 34 -1.78 -23.98 7.94
C CYS A 34 -2.33 -25.16 7.13
N LEU A 35 -1.72 -26.35 7.29
CA LEU A 35 -2.13 -27.57 6.60
C LEU A 35 -2.57 -28.64 7.60
N THR A 36 -3.36 -29.61 7.14
CA THR A 36 -3.78 -30.75 7.95
C THR A 36 -3.36 -32.04 7.26
N HIS A 37 -2.71 -32.94 8.01
CA HIS A 37 -2.35 -34.26 7.55
C HIS A 37 -2.55 -35.28 8.67
N ALA A 38 -3.16 -36.43 8.36
CA ALA A 38 -3.43 -37.51 9.32
C ALA A 38 -4.08 -37.05 10.65
N GLY A 39 -4.99 -36.06 10.58
CA GLY A 39 -5.68 -35.50 11.75
C GLY A 39 -4.85 -34.54 12.61
N LYS A 40 -3.59 -34.27 12.24
CA LYS A 40 -2.73 -33.25 12.87
C LYS A 40 -2.78 -31.96 12.06
N GLN A 41 -2.78 -30.83 12.75
CA GLN A 41 -2.60 -29.51 12.16
C GLN A 41 -1.12 -29.13 12.21
N PHE A 42 -0.62 -28.58 11.11
CA PHE A 42 0.75 -28.13 10.96
C PHE A 42 0.82 -26.68 10.52
N ASP A 43 1.71 -25.94 11.17
CA ASP A 43 2.15 -24.63 10.75
C ASP A 43 3.41 -24.79 9.89
N VAL A 44 3.35 -24.34 8.64
CA VAL A 44 4.48 -24.33 7.71
C VAL A 44 5.03 -22.93 7.59
N TYR A 45 6.30 -22.72 7.94
CA TYR A 45 6.99 -21.45 7.78
C TYR A 45 8.03 -21.55 6.67
N SER A 46 7.96 -20.64 5.71
CA SER A 46 8.90 -20.54 4.58
C SER A 46 9.06 -19.06 4.18
N HIS A 47 9.84 -18.79 3.14
CA HIS A 47 9.80 -17.53 2.42
C HIS A 47 9.26 -17.73 1.00
N THR A 48 8.66 -16.68 0.46
CA THR A 48 8.12 -16.65 -0.90
C THR A 48 8.49 -15.36 -1.60
N GLY A 49 8.57 -15.42 -2.93
CA GLY A 49 8.59 -14.23 -3.75
C GLY A 49 9.91 -13.48 -3.73
N GLY A 50 9.84 -12.15 -3.81
CA GLY A 50 10.99 -11.30 -4.07
C GLY A 50 11.41 -11.30 -5.53
N TYR A 51 12.14 -10.26 -5.94
CA TYR A 51 12.39 -9.96 -7.34
C TYR A 51 13.27 -11.00 -8.04
N ALA A 52 14.15 -11.67 -7.30
CA ALA A 52 14.98 -12.73 -7.86
C ALA A 52 14.15 -13.94 -8.31
N ARG A 53 13.17 -14.37 -7.50
CA ARG A 53 12.28 -15.50 -7.84
C ARG A 53 11.30 -15.12 -8.94
N ILE A 54 10.69 -13.94 -8.81
CA ILE A 54 9.80 -13.39 -9.84
C ILE A 54 10.52 -13.26 -11.18
N GLY A 55 11.74 -12.71 -11.20
CA GLY A 55 12.54 -12.56 -12.42
C GLY A 55 12.81 -13.88 -13.10
N HIS A 56 13.13 -14.93 -12.34
CA HIS A 56 13.30 -16.27 -12.89
C HIS A 56 12.00 -16.76 -13.57
N GLN A 57 10.87 -16.70 -12.87
CA GLN A 57 9.59 -17.21 -13.39
C GLN A 57 9.10 -16.41 -14.61
N ILE A 58 9.29 -15.09 -14.62
CA ILE A 58 9.00 -14.24 -15.78
C ILE A 58 9.89 -14.64 -16.97
N ASN A 59 11.18 -14.88 -16.75
CA ASN A 59 12.09 -15.30 -17.82
C ASN A 59 11.70 -16.67 -18.39
N GLN A 60 11.30 -17.63 -17.55
CA GLN A 60 10.76 -18.91 -18.02
C GLN A 60 9.47 -18.73 -18.81
N ALA A 61 8.53 -17.92 -18.31
CA ALA A 61 7.27 -17.65 -19.01
C ALA A 61 7.48 -16.98 -20.39
N ARG A 62 8.47 -16.09 -20.51
CA ARG A 62 8.89 -15.50 -21.80
C ARG A 62 9.44 -16.53 -22.76
N ILE A 63 10.32 -17.41 -22.29
CA ILE A 63 10.91 -18.49 -23.10
C ILE A 63 9.80 -19.42 -23.59
N GLN A 64 8.89 -19.82 -22.70
CA GLN A 64 7.77 -20.69 -23.02
C GLN A 64 6.84 -20.05 -24.06
N ALA A 65 6.43 -18.80 -23.86
CA ALA A 65 5.57 -18.08 -24.80
C ALA A 65 6.21 -18.00 -26.21
N LYS A 66 7.54 -17.78 -26.29
CA LYS A 66 8.25 -17.78 -27.56
C LYS A 66 8.25 -19.16 -28.23
N GLN A 67 8.43 -20.24 -27.45
CA GLN A 67 8.39 -21.62 -27.96
C GLN A 67 6.99 -21.98 -28.48
N ASP A 68 5.95 -21.55 -27.77
CA ASP A 68 4.54 -21.79 -28.11
C ASP A 68 4.01 -20.83 -29.18
N LYS A 69 4.85 -19.91 -29.69
CA LYS A 69 4.48 -18.84 -30.63
C LYS A 69 3.30 -17.99 -30.13
N GLN A 70 3.26 -17.75 -28.83
CA GLN A 70 2.25 -16.96 -28.13
C GLN A 70 2.80 -15.55 -27.86
N ALA A 71 1.93 -14.54 -27.90
CA ALA A 71 2.31 -13.21 -27.44
C ALA A 71 2.63 -13.27 -25.93
N PHE A 72 3.56 -12.44 -25.45
CA PHE A 72 3.87 -12.34 -24.03
C PHE A 72 3.69 -10.90 -23.56
N LEU A 73 3.08 -10.72 -22.39
CA LEU A 73 3.07 -9.44 -21.68
C LEU A 73 3.44 -9.65 -20.22
N PHE A 74 4.24 -8.73 -19.68
CA PHE A 74 4.44 -8.59 -18.24
C PHE A 74 3.93 -7.22 -17.78
N LEU A 75 2.91 -7.19 -16.93
CA LEU A 75 2.26 -5.96 -16.47
C LEU A 75 2.42 -5.76 -14.95
N HIS A 76 2.64 -4.53 -14.52
CA HIS A 76 2.68 -4.16 -13.09
C HIS A 76 1.49 -3.27 -12.72
N GLY A 77 0.62 -3.78 -11.86
CA GLY A 77 -0.57 -3.11 -11.36
C GLY A 77 -0.29 -2.03 -10.32
N GLY A 78 0.77 -1.21 -10.46
CA GLY A 78 1.09 -0.08 -9.57
C GLY A 78 1.55 -0.43 -8.16
N ASP A 79 1.85 0.61 -7.37
CA ASP A 79 2.35 0.55 -5.98
C ASP A 79 3.63 -0.27 -5.82
N SER A 80 4.63 0.07 -6.63
CA SER A 80 6.00 -0.39 -6.41
C SER A 80 6.68 0.32 -5.24
N PHE A 81 6.31 1.57 -4.98
CA PHE A 81 6.91 2.43 -3.95
C PHE A 81 6.44 2.10 -2.53
N GLN A 82 7.16 2.67 -1.54
CA GLN A 82 6.94 2.48 -0.11
C GLN A 82 7.14 1.03 0.37
N GLY A 83 6.85 0.74 1.64
CA GLY A 83 6.76 -0.63 2.17
C GLY A 83 7.97 -1.16 2.94
N THR A 84 9.19 -0.93 2.45
CA THR A 84 10.41 -1.45 3.09
C THR A 84 11.49 -0.38 3.28
N LEU A 85 12.54 -0.75 4.02
CA LEU A 85 13.75 0.06 4.16
C LEU A 85 14.42 0.39 2.81
N TYR A 86 14.22 -0.43 1.78
CA TYR A 86 14.74 -0.14 0.45
C TYR A 86 14.16 1.16 -0.10
N PHE A 87 12.84 1.38 -0.02
CA PHE A 87 12.28 2.63 -0.49
C PHE A 87 12.76 3.82 0.34
N ARG A 88 12.78 3.65 1.67
CA ARG A 88 13.25 4.68 2.60
C ARG A 88 14.66 5.14 2.27
N GLN A 89 15.56 4.21 1.99
CA GLN A 89 16.97 4.45 1.72
C GLN A 89 17.24 4.94 0.30
N PHE A 90 16.61 4.34 -0.71
CA PHE A 90 16.95 4.54 -2.12
C PHE A 90 15.95 5.39 -2.89
N LYS A 91 14.82 5.79 -2.28
CA LYS A 91 13.87 6.77 -2.83
C LYS A 91 13.43 6.47 -4.28
N GLY A 92 13.15 5.21 -4.58
CA GLY A 92 12.71 4.76 -5.92
C GLY A 92 13.84 4.40 -6.89
N VAL A 93 15.11 4.70 -6.61
CA VAL A 93 16.25 4.31 -7.48
C VAL A 93 16.37 2.78 -7.58
N ALA A 94 16.29 2.08 -6.44
CA ALA A 94 16.32 0.63 -6.41
C ALA A 94 15.09 0.03 -7.12
N ASN A 95 13.91 0.66 -6.98
CA ASN A 95 12.70 0.26 -7.69
C ASN A 95 12.90 0.34 -9.22
N ALA A 96 13.40 1.47 -9.73
CA ALA A 96 13.63 1.67 -11.16
C ALA A 96 14.62 0.63 -11.71
N HIS A 97 15.78 0.48 -11.04
CA HIS A 97 16.81 -0.46 -11.48
C HIS A 97 16.29 -1.90 -11.51
N LEU A 98 15.68 -2.37 -10.42
CA LEU A 98 15.22 -3.75 -10.32
C LEU A 98 14.03 -4.04 -11.24
N LEU A 99 13.12 -3.07 -11.45
CA LEU A 99 12.03 -3.22 -12.44
C LEU A 99 12.57 -3.23 -13.88
N ASN A 100 13.60 -2.45 -14.22
CA ASN A 100 14.24 -2.53 -15.53
C ASN A 100 14.82 -3.93 -15.79
N LEU A 101 15.38 -4.59 -14.77
CA LEU A 101 15.84 -5.98 -14.89
C LEU A 101 14.68 -6.95 -15.12
N LEU A 102 13.53 -6.73 -14.49
CA LEU A 102 12.33 -7.54 -14.72
C LEU A 102 11.68 -7.26 -16.08
N LYS A 103 11.87 -6.08 -16.68
CA LYS A 103 11.37 -5.67 -18.00
C LYS A 103 9.84 -5.74 -18.16
N PRO A 104 9.04 -5.05 -17.32
CA PRO A 104 7.60 -4.95 -17.57
C PRO A 104 7.34 -4.22 -18.89
N ASP A 105 6.29 -4.65 -19.60
CA ASP A 105 5.78 -3.98 -20.79
C ASP A 105 5.09 -2.66 -20.45
N ALA A 106 4.51 -2.59 -19.24
CA ALA A 106 3.81 -1.43 -18.72
C ALA A 106 3.65 -1.54 -17.20
N MET A 107 3.64 -0.39 -16.52
CA MET A 107 3.23 -0.24 -15.13
C MET A 107 2.14 0.83 -15.04
N VAL A 108 1.08 0.63 -14.26
CA VAL A 108 0.14 1.72 -13.93
C VAL A 108 0.63 2.48 -12.70
N LEU A 109 0.40 3.79 -12.63
CA LEU A 109 0.70 4.60 -11.45
C LEU A 109 -0.24 4.22 -10.29
N GLY A 110 0.31 3.81 -9.14
CA GLY A 110 -0.45 3.62 -7.91
C GLY A 110 -0.43 4.84 -6.99
N ASN A 111 -1.15 4.78 -5.87
CA ASN A 111 -1.23 5.90 -4.93
C ASN A 111 0.09 6.13 -4.18
N HIS A 112 0.83 5.07 -3.87
CA HIS A 112 2.08 5.19 -3.12
C HIS A 112 3.24 5.72 -3.96
N GLU A 113 3.13 5.72 -5.30
CA GLU A 113 4.09 6.42 -6.16
C GLU A 113 4.12 7.94 -5.92
N ILE A 114 2.97 8.55 -5.56
CA ILE A 114 2.80 10.01 -5.47
C ILE A 114 2.65 10.54 -4.03
N ASP A 115 2.95 9.70 -3.02
CA ASP A 115 2.91 10.08 -1.59
C ASP A 115 3.78 11.30 -1.24
N ALA A 116 4.85 11.51 -2.01
CA ALA A 116 5.83 12.56 -1.80
C ALA A 116 5.80 13.63 -2.92
N GLY A 117 4.68 13.77 -3.62
CA GLY A 117 4.52 14.70 -4.74
C GLY A 117 5.01 14.15 -6.07
N ASN A 118 5.03 15.00 -7.09
CA ASN A 118 5.38 14.59 -8.46
C ASN A 118 6.89 14.35 -8.63
N ALA A 119 7.75 15.00 -7.83
CA ALA A 119 9.20 14.96 -8.02
C ALA A 119 9.81 13.54 -7.96
N PRO A 120 9.46 12.67 -7.00
CA PRO A 120 9.93 11.28 -7.00
C PRO A 120 9.41 10.47 -8.19
N VAL A 121 8.19 10.75 -8.65
CA VAL A 121 7.62 10.10 -9.85
C VAL A 121 8.42 10.50 -11.08
N LEU A 122 8.73 11.79 -11.26
CA LEU A 122 9.60 12.26 -12.34
C LEU A 122 10.99 11.62 -12.30
N ALA A 123 11.61 11.54 -11.11
CA ALA A 123 12.90 10.89 -10.95
C ALA A 123 12.85 9.40 -11.35
N PHE A 124 11.77 8.70 -11.01
CA PHE A 124 11.56 7.31 -11.43
C PHE A 124 11.33 7.20 -12.93
N LEU A 125 10.45 8.02 -13.51
CA LEU A 125 10.21 8.12 -14.93
C LEU A 125 11.52 8.35 -15.72
N ASN A 126 12.45 9.13 -15.18
CA ASN A 126 13.76 9.38 -15.79
C ASN A 126 14.69 8.16 -15.81
N ASN A 127 14.50 7.19 -14.90
CA ASN A 127 15.40 6.04 -14.72
C ASN A 127 14.83 4.70 -15.20
N ILE A 128 13.55 4.63 -15.59
CA ILE A 128 12.93 3.40 -16.11
C ILE A 128 13.04 3.26 -17.63
N GLU A 129 12.96 2.01 -18.11
CA GLU A 129 13.02 1.64 -19.53
C GLU A 129 11.66 1.24 -20.13
N PHE A 130 10.58 1.37 -19.37
CA PHE A 130 9.22 1.00 -19.74
C PHE A 130 8.25 2.17 -19.49
N PRO A 131 7.07 2.19 -20.13
CA PRO A 131 6.08 3.23 -19.90
C PRO A 131 5.34 3.02 -18.56
N VAL A 132 5.07 4.13 -17.88
CA VAL A 132 4.09 4.24 -16.79
C VAL A 132 2.81 4.83 -17.36
N LEU A 133 1.67 4.23 -17.03
CA LEU A 133 0.36 4.61 -17.52
C LEU A 133 -0.44 5.22 -16.37
N ALA A 134 -1.02 6.39 -16.59
CA ALA A 134 -1.85 7.13 -15.65
C ALA A 134 -2.93 7.86 -16.45
N GLY A 135 -3.74 7.12 -17.20
CA GLY A 135 -4.60 7.65 -18.26
C GLY A 135 -5.69 8.61 -17.81
N ASN A 136 -5.96 8.71 -16.50
CA ASN A 136 -6.86 9.69 -15.91
C ASN A 136 -6.13 10.78 -15.09
N MET A 137 -4.81 10.85 -15.15
CA MET A 137 -4.00 11.92 -14.55
C MET A 137 -3.89 13.10 -15.52
N ASP A 138 -4.54 14.22 -15.20
CA ASP A 138 -4.57 15.43 -16.00
C ASP A 138 -3.48 16.42 -15.56
N LEU A 139 -2.50 16.60 -16.44
CA LEU A 139 -1.37 17.51 -16.30
C LEU A 139 -1.52 18.78 -17.16
N SER A 140 -2.70 19.04 -17.73
CA SER A 140 -2.93 20.22 -18.59
C SER A 140 -2.83 21.57 -17.88
N ARG A 141 -2.86 21.55 -16.54
CA ARG A 141 -2.70 22.72 -15.66
C ARG A 141 -1.38 22.73 -14.91
N GLU A 142 -0.50 21.77 -15.19
CA GLU A 142 0.78 21.67 -14.52
C GLU A 142 1.63 22.92 -14.80
N ASP A 143 2.23 23.50 -13.75
CA ASP A 143 3.12 24.64 -13.90
C ASP A 143 4.42 24.17 -14.57
N ALA A 144 4.58 24.50 -15.85
CA ALA A 144 5.76 24.14 -16.63
C ALA A 144 7.08 24.75 -16.09
N SER A 145 7.00 25.76 -15.20
CA SER A 145 8.17 26.40 -14.59
C SER A 145 8.60 25.77 -13.26
N LYS A 146 7.80 24.84 -12.70
CA LYS A 146 8.16 24.16 -11.45
C LYS A 146 9.40 23.28 -11.64
N GLU A 147 10.06 22.92 -10.54
CA GLU A 147 11.30 22.13 -10.60
C GLU A 147 11.11 20.71 -11.15
N SER A 148 9.90 20.17 -11.06
CA SER A 148 9.61 18.78 -11.43
C SER A 148 8.31 18.61 -12.23
N PRO A 149 8.19 19.19 -13.44
CA PRO A 149 7.05 18.99 -14.30
C PRO A 149 7.12 17.61 -14.95
N MET A 150 5.97 16.93 -15.08
CA MET A 150 5.86 15.60 -15.69
C MET A 150 5.17 15.62 -17.05
N SER A 151 4.45 16.69 -17.37
CA SER A 151 3.69 16.85 -18.61
C SER A 151 4.60 16.68 -19.83
N GLY A 152 4.18 15.83 -20.76
CA GLY A 152 4.94 15.53 -21.98
C GLY A 152 6.12 14.56 -21.80
N HIS A 153 6.33 13.99 -20.60
CA HIS A 153 7.38 13.00 -20.41
C HIS A 153 7.14 11.76 -21.30
N PRO A 154 8.13 11.29 -22.10
CA PRO A 154 7.91 10.28 -23.15
C PRO A 154 7.52 8.89 -22.63
N ARG A 155 7.82 8.60 -21.36
CA ARG A 155 7.44 7.34 -20.70
C ARG A 155 6.19 7.45 -19.83
N LEU A 156 5.50 8.60 -19.82
CA LEU A 156 4.25 8.76 -19.10
C LEU A 156 3.09 8.82 -20.11
N LEU A 157 2.16 7.87 -20.00
CA LEU A 157 0.91 7.86 -20.76
C LEU A 157 -0.22 8.36 -19.85
N ASP A 158 -0.37 9.68 -19.81
CA ASP A 158 -1.32 10.45 -19.01
C ASP A 158 -2.64 10.72 -19.74
N TYR A 159 -3.50 11.55 -19.14
CA TYR A 159 -4.76 11.99 -19.73
C TYR A 159 -4.55 13.04 -20.82
N ASP A 160 -5.23 12.88 -21.95
CA ASP A 160 -5.35 13.90 -22.99
C ASP A 160 -6.60 14.74 -22.75
N SER A 161 -6.40 15.96 -22.23
CA SER A 161 -7.49 16.89 -21.91
C SER A 161 -8.22 17.45 -23.12
N GLN A 162 -7.61 17.43 -24.32
CA GLN A 162 -8.26 17.90 -25.55
C GLN A 162 -9.33 16.91 -26.02
N THR A 163 -9.05 15.62 -25.86
CA THR A 163 -9.92 14.56 -26.36
C THR A 163 -10.71 13.87 -25.25
N GLY A 164 -10.34 14.10 -24.00
CA GLY A 164 -10.98 13.55 -22.82
C GLY A 164 -10.76 12.05 -22.64
N ARG A 165 -9.58 11.55 -23.03
CA ARG A 165 -9.24 10.13 -23.12
C ARG A 165 -7.86 9.86 -22.55
N ALA A 166 -7.60 8.62 -22.18
CA ALA A 166 -6.27 8.18 -21.82
C ALA A 166 -5.36 8.09 -23.06
N LYS A 167 -4.08 8.48 -22.92
CA LYS A 167 -3.03 7.97 -23.82
C LYS A 167 -2.85 6.48 -23.56
N VAL A 168 -2.70 5.70 -24.63
CA VAL A 168 -2.69 4.23 -24.56
C VAL A 168 -1.40 3.65 -25.11
N LEU A 169 -1.01 2.49 -24.58
CA LEU A 169 0.08 1.70 -25.15
C LEU A 169 -0.51 0.70 -26.15
N ILE A 170 -0.01 0.68 -27.38
CA ILE A 170 -0.39 -0.32 -28.39
C ILE A 170 0.71 -1.38 -28.50
N LYS A 171 0.33 -2.64 -28.31
CA LYS A 171 1.14 -3.83 -28.55
C LYS A 171 0.51 -4.66 -29.67
N GLN A 172 1.21 -5.70 -30.11
CA GLN A 172 0.68 -6.66 -31.08
C GLN A 172 0.36 -7.98 -30.40
N ILE A 173 -0.80 -8.53 -30.71
CA ILE A 173 -1.18 -9.92 -30.41
C ILE A 173 -1.42 -10.63 -31.73
N HIS A 174 -0.41 -11.36 -32.20
CA HIS A 174 -0.37 -11.91 -33.56
C HIS A 174 -0.51 -10.80 -34.61
N ASP A 175 -1.54 -10.86 -35.46
CA ASP A 175 -1.87 -9.89 -36.51
C ASP A 175 -2.81 -8.75 -36.03
N LYS A 176 -3.16 -8.70 -34.74
CA LYS A 176 -4.11 -7.71 -34.20
C LYS A 176 -3.44 -6.73 -33.24
N PRO A 177 -3.85 -5.44 -33.27
CA PRO A 177 -3.45 -4.49 -32.24
C PRO A 177 -4.15 -4.82 -30.91
N LEU A 178 -3.38 -4.72 -29.83
CA LEU A 178 -3.82 -4.84 -28.44
C LEU A 178 -3.54 -3.52 -27.73
N ALA A 179 -4.59 -2.82 -27.30
CA ALA A 179 -4.45 -1.59 -26.53
C ALA A 179 -4.38 -1.88 -25.03
N ILE A 180 -3.53 -1.14 -24.33
CA ILE A 180 -3.43 -1.14 -22.87
C ILE A 180 -3.73 0.27 -22.37
N ILE A 181 -4.80 0.41 -21.58
CA ILE A 181 -5.23 1.65 -20.94
C ILE A 181 -4.79 1.58 -19.48
N GLY A 182 -4.04 2.55 -18.99
CA GLY A 182 -3.73 2.64 -17.55
C GLY A 182 -4.71 3.54 -16.82
N ILE A 183 -5.26 3.11 -15.70
CA ILE A 183 -6.22 3.88 -14.90
C ILE A 183 -5.89 3.77 -13.42
N THR A 184 -5.88 4.89 -12.72
CA THR A 184 -5.62 4.96 -11.27
C THR A 184 -6.79 5.60 -10.53
N LEU A 185 -6.76 5.57 -9.20
CA LEU A 185 -7.80 6.15 -8.35
C LEU A 185 -8.02 7.62 -8.70
N ASP A 186 -9.28 8.07 -8.74
CA ASP A 186 -9.60 9.48 -8.99
C ASP A 186 -9.63 10.32 -7.69
N GLN A 187 -9.72 9.70 -6.51
CA GLN A 187 -9.60 10.37 -5.20
C GLN A 187 -8.15 10.48 -4.68
N MET A 188 -7.16 10.55 -5.57
CA MET A 188 -5.73 10.61 -5.21
C MET A 188 -5.40 11.78 -4.27
N THR A 189 -6.09 12.91 -4.38
CA THR A 189 -5.90 14.04 -3.46
C THR A 189 -6.32 13.70 -2.04
N GLU A 190 -7.19 12.71 -1.80
CA GLU A 190 -7.64 12.29 -0.48
C GLU A 190 -6.71 11.26 0.17
N ILE A 191 -6.12 10.37 -0.64
CA ILE A 191 -5.35 9.21 -0.16
C ILE A 191 -3.83 9.35 -0.31
N ALA A 192 -3.37 10.23 -1.20
CA ALA A 192 -1.96 10.51 -1.48
C ALA A 192 -1.69 12.03 -1.48
N ARG A 193 -0.54 12.46 -2.02
CA ARG A 193 -0.12 13.88 -2.04
C ARG A 193 0.37 14.33 -3.42
N PRO A 194 -0.46 14.25 -4.49
CA PRO A 194 -0.12 14.88 -5.76
C PRO A 194 0.16 16.38 -5.59
N ASP A 195 0.94 16.94 -6.50
CA ASP A 195 1.15 18.39 -6.55
C ASP A 195 -0.21 19.11 -6.77
N PRO A 196 -0.39 20.34 -6.26
CA PRO A 196 -1.67 21.06 -6.35
C PRO A 196 -2.18 21.33 -7.78
N ASP A 197 -1.31 21.25 -8.77
CA ASP A 197 -1.57 21.44 -10.19
C ASP A 197 -1.83 20.12 -10.95
N THR A 198 -1.89 19.01 -10.23
CA THR A 198 -2.10 17.66 -10.76
C THR A 198 -3.49 17.15 -10.38
N TYR A 199 -4.29 16.80 -11.37
CA TYR A 199 -5.69 16.40 -11.18
C TYR A 199 -5.90 14.96 -11.62
N PHE A 200 -6.84 14.27 -10.99
CA PHE A 200 -7.27 12.95 -11.42
C PHE A 200 -8.74 13.01 -11.84
N ILE A 201 -8.97 12.74 -13.11
CA ILE A 201 -10.27 12.76 -13.76
C ILE A 201 -10.98 11.43 -13.49
N ASN A 202 -12.31 11.41 -13.63
CA ASN A 202 -13.10 10.23 -13.37
C ASN A 202 -12.60 9.02 -14.17
N ALA A 203 -12.20 7.98 -13.44
CA ALA A 203 -11.58 6.77 -14.00
C ALA A 203 -12.49 6.02 -14.97
N ILE A 204 -13.77 5.85 -14.60
CA ILE A 204 -14.76 5.10 -15.38
C ILE A 204 -15.07 5.83 -16.69
N GLU A 205 -15.36 7.14 -16.63
CA GLU A 205 -15.71 7.92 -17.82
C GLU A 205 -14.52 8.04 -18.79
N THR A 206 -13.31 8.22 -18.26
CA THR A 206 -12.08 8.23 -19.06
C THR A 206 -11.90 6.89 -19.79
N THR A 207 -12.07 5.77 -19.10
CA THR A 207 -12.02 4.43 -19.70
C THR A 207 -13.10 4.28 -20.77
N ARG A 208 -14.35 4.64 -20.49
CA ARG A 208 -15.48 4.54 -21.44
C ARG A 208 -15.21 5.27 -22.75
N LYS A 209 -14.79 6.53 -22.68
CA LYS A 209 -14.44 7.33 -23.86
C LYS A 209 -13.28 6.72 -24.64
N THR A 210 -12.26 6.22 -23.93
CA THR A 210 -11.07 5.62 -24.54
C THR A 210 -11.43 4.31 -25.25
N VAL A 211 -12.19 3.42 -24.61
CA VAL A 211 -12.66 2.15 -25.19
C VAL A 211 -13.53 2.40 -26.42
N ALA A 212 -14.50 3.31 -26.34
CA ALA A 212 -15.36 3.65 -27.47
C ALA A 212 -14.55 4.16 -28.67
N HIS A 213 -13.53 4.98 -28.42
CA HIS A 213 -12.65 5.45 -29.49
C HIS A 213 -11.83 4.32 -30.11
N LEU A 214 -11.20 3.47 -29.31
CA LEU A 214 -10.41 2.33 -29.80
C LEU A 214 -11.25 1.38 -30.65
N LYS A 215 -12.47 1.06 -30.19
CA LYS A 215 -13.42 0.25 -30.95
C LYS A 215 -13.80 0.92 -32.28
N SER A 216 -13.99 2.24 -32.31
CA SER A 216 -14.26 2.97 -33.56
C SER A 216 -13.12 2.92 -34.57
N GLN A 217 -11.90 2.63 -34.12
CA GLN A 217 -10.71 2.43 -34.96
C GLN A 217 -10.46 0.96 -35.31
N GLY A 218 -11.35 0.04 -34.91
CA GLY A 218 -11.19 -1.40 -35.13
C GLY A 218 -10.17 -2.07 -34.20
N ILE A 219 -9.81 -1.42 -33.09
CA ILE A 219 -8.96 -2.02 -32.04
C ILE A 219 -9.88 -2.71 -31.04
N ASP A 220 -10.02 -4.02 -31.20
CA ASP A 220 -10.96 -4.81 -30.43
C ASP A 220 -10.41 -5.40 -29.13
N HIS A 221 -9.10 -5.59 -29.05
CA HIS A 221 -8.44 -6.21 -27.91
C HIS A 221 -7.94 -5.10 -26.99
N ILE A 222 -8.56 -4.97 -25.81
CA ILE A 222 -8.34 -3.85 -24.90
C ILE A 222 -8.15 -4.37 -23.48
N ILE A 223 -6.94 -4.20 -22.94
CA ILE A 223 -6.62 -4.46 -21.54
C ILE A 223 -6.71 -3.14 -20.77
N VAL A 224 -7.36 -3.16 -19.61
CA VAL A 224 -7.21 -2.08 -18.63
C VAL A 224 -6.22 -2.54 -17.56
N LEU A 225 -5.11 -1.83 -17.44
CA LEU A 225 -4.15 -1.95 -16.35
C LEU A 225 -4.55 -0.95 -15.26
N SER A 226 -5.10 -1.46 -14.17
CA SER A 226 -5.81 -0.68 -13.17
C SER A 226 -5.05 -0.62 -11.84
N HIS A 227 -5.20 0.49 -11.13
CA HIS A 227 -4.87 0.60 -9.70
C HIS A 227 -6.07 1.09 -8.88
N LEU A 228 -7.29 0.64 -9.23
CA LEU A 228 -8.53 1.08 -8.58
C LEU A 228 -8.93 0.23 -7.35
N GLY A 229 -8.36 -0.97 -7.19
CA GLY A 229 -8.83 -1.97 -6.24
C GLY A 229 -9.95 -2.84 -6.82
N LEU A 230 -10.07 -4.07 -6.32
CA LEU A 230 -10.95 -5.09 -6.88
C LEU A 230 -12.42 -4.64 -7.02
N ASP A 231 -12.96 -3.97 -6.02
CA ASP A 231 -14.38 -3.56 -6.05
C ASP A 231 -14.65 -2.48 -7.10
N GLN A 232 -13.69 -1.58 -7.32
CA GLN A 232 -13.80 -0.58 -8.38
C GLN A 232 -13.48 -1.16 -9.76
N ASP A 233 -12.61 -2.18 -9.84
CA ASP A 233 -12.40 -2.94 -11.07
C ASP A 233 -13.68 -3.69 -11.47
N ARG A 234 -14.43 -4.25 -10.50
CA ARG A 234 -15.75 -4.85 -10.75
C ARG A 234 -16.74 -3.82 -11.27
N LEU A 235 -16.80 -2.64 -10.65
CA LEU A 235 -17.67 -1.55 -11.12
C LEU A 235 -17.27 -1.10 -12.53
N LEU A 236 -15.98 -1.01 -12.82
CA LEU A 236 -15.48 -0.64 -14.13
C LEU A 236 -15.89 -1.68 -15.20
N ALA A 237 -15.69 -2.97 -14.92
CA ALA A 237 -16.09 -4.06 -15.79
C ALA A 237 -17.62 -4.11 -16.04
N ASP A 238 -18.41 -3.82 -15.01
CA ASP A 238 -19.88 -3.79 -15.12
C ASP A 238 -20.39 -2.61 -15.97
N THR A 239 -19.72 -1.46 -15.87
CA THR A 239 -20.23 -0.20 -16.44
C THR A 239 -19.58 0.22 -17.76
N VAL A 240 -18.54 -0.47 -18.21
CA VAL A 240 -17.81 -0.16 -19.46
C VAL A 240 -17.68 -1.40 -20.34
N ASP A 241 -18.56 -1.49 -21.32
CA ASP A 241 -18.51 -2.54 -22.35
C ASP A 241 -17.27 -2.42 -23.24
N GLY A 242 -16.79 -3.56 -23.74
CA GLY A 242 -15.69 -3.63 -24.71
C GLY A 242 -14.30 -3.81 -24.11
N ILE A 243 -14.18 -3.87 -22.78
CA ILE A 243 -12.94 -4.25 -22.09
C ILE A 243 -12.74 -5.76 -22.21
N SER A 244 -11.58 -6.18 -22.73
CA SER A 244 -11.22 -7.59 -22.88
C SER A 244 -10.80 -8.22 -21.56
N LEU A 245 -10.01 -7.50 -20.75
CA LEU A 245 -9.40 -7.99 -19.51
C LEU A 245 -9.03 -6.80 -18.62
N ILE A 246 -9.19 -6.96 -17.31
CA ILE A 246 -8.65 -6.03 -16.32
C ILE A 246 -7.52 -6.73 -15.55
N VAL A 247 -6.37 -6.06 -15.42
CA VAL A 247 -5.26 -6.45 -14.55
C VAL A 247 -5.10 -5.35 -13.52
N GLY A 248 -5.37 -5.64 -12.25
CA GLY A 248 -5.52 -4.63 -11.20
C GLY A 248 -4.45 -4.66 -10.10
N GLY A 249 -4.65 -3.80 -9.10
CA GLY A 249 -3.83 -3.66 -7.89
C GLY A 249 -4.59 -2.89 -6.80
N HIS A 250 -3.89 -2.27 -5.84
CA HIS A 250 -4.39 -1.46 -4.72
C HIS A 250 -5.00 -2.25 -3.54
N SER A 251 -5.91 -3.18 -3.82
CA SER A 251 -6.66 -3.90 -2.77
C SER A 251 -5.93 -5.10 -2.16
N HIS A 252 -4.68 -5.34 -2.59
CA HIS A 252 -3.83 -6.46 -2.14
C HIS A 252 -4.47 -7.83 -2.32
N THR A 253 -5.39 -7.96 -3.28
CA THR A 253 -6.26 -9.14 -3.39
C THR A 253 -5.47 -10.33 -3.91
N LEU A 254 -5.33 -11.36 -3.07
CA LEU A 254 -4.83 -12.65 -3.50
C LEU A 254 -5.97 -13.46 -4.13
N GLN A 255 -5.87 -13.72 -5.43
CA GLN A 255 -6.77 -14.61 -6.16
C GLN A 255 -6.16 -16.01 -6.36
N GLY A 256 -6.99 -17.05 -6.35
CA GLY A 256 -6.64 -18.46 -6.34
C GLY A 256 -7.38 -19.19 -5.21
N ASP A 257 -7.47 -20.51 -5.31
CA ASP A 257 -7.98 -21.35 -4.21
C ASP A 257 -6.80 -21.80 -3.33
N PHE A 258 -6.63 -21.14 -2.18
CA PHE A 258 -5.57 -21.45 -1.22
C PHE A 258 -6.12 -21.93 0.13
N ARG A 259 -7.37 -22.39 0.18
CA ARG A 259 -7.99 -22.90 1.42
C ARG A 259 -7.22 -24.06 2.03
N SER A 260 -6.64 -24.92 1.19
CA SER A 260 -5.77 -26.02 1.62
C SER A 260 -4.48 -25.57 2.29
N LEU A 261 -4.10 -24.29 2.14
CA LEU A 261 -2.96 -23.67 2.80
C LEU A 261 -3.37 -22.80 3.99
N GLY A 262 -4.66 -22.77 4.35
CA GLY A 262 -5.19 -21.93 5.41
C GLY A 262 -5.35 -20.45 5.02
N LEU A 263 -5.38 -20.15 3.72
CA LEU A 263 -5.54 -18.79 3.17
C LEU A 263 -6.91 -18.60 2.48
N SER A 264 -7.13 -17.42 1.91
CA SER A 264 -8.36 -17.07 1.21
C SER A 264 -8.60 -17.90 -0.05
N ALA A 265 -9.86 -18.00 -0.46
CA ALA A 265 -10.26 -18.44 -1.79
C ALA A 265 -11.03 -17.32 -2.47
N THR A 266 -10.38 -16.66 -3.42
CA THR A 266 -10.98 -15.66 -4.31
C THR A 266 -10.75 -16.14 -5.73
N THR A 267 -11.78 -16.23 -6.58
CA THR A 267 -11.60 -16.79 -7.93
C THR A 267 -10.53 -16.03 -8.73
N TYR A 268 -9.57 -16.77 -9.30
CA TYR A 268 -8.59 -16.22 -10.23
C TYR A 268 -9.24 -15.95 -11.59
N GLY A 269 -9.24 -14.71 -12.03
CA GLY A 269 -9.92 -14.29 -13.26
C GLY A 269 -11.44 -14.29 -13.13
N GLU A 270 -11.97 -13.87 -11.97
CA GLU A 270 -13.41 -13.67 -11.81
C GLU A 270 -13.97 -12.77 -12.92
N ARG A 271 -15.19 -13.04 -13.38
CA ARG A 271 -15.80 -12.33 -14.51
C ARG A 271 -16.96 -11.47 -14.05
N VAL A 272 -16.92 -10.20 -14.44
CA VAL A 272 -18.03 -9.26 -14.33
C VAL A 272 -18.38 -8.79 -15.74
N ASN A 273 -19.65 -8.90 -16.13
CA ASN A 273 -20.10 -8.62 -17.50
C ASN A 273 -19.21 -9.28 -18.59
N ASN A 274 -18.83 -10.54 -18.37
CA ASN A 274 -17.88 -11.33 -19.19
C ASN A 274 -16.42 -10.86 -19.21
N THR A 275 -16.08 -9.73 -18.61
CA THR A 275 -14.70 -9.24 -18.49
C THR A 275 -14.01 -9.88 -17.28
N PRO A 276 -12.95 -10.68 -17.48
CA PRO A 276 -12.16 -11.23 -16.39
C PRO A 276 -11.32 -10.14 -15.70
N ILE A 277 -11.11 -10.30 -14.38
CA ILE A 277 -10.33 -9.38 -13.53
C ILE A 277 -9.24 -10.18 -12.80
N LEU A 278 -7.99 -9.73 -12.92
CA LEU A 278 -6.80 -10.39 -12.37
C LEU A 278 -6.07 -9.51 -11.35
N HIS A 279 -5.80 -10.06 -10.17
CA HIS A 279 -4.95 -9.47 -9.12
C HIS A 279 -3.98 -10.54 -8.60
N ALA A 280 -2.80 -10.13 -8.11
CA ALA A 280 -1.70 -11.01 -7.69
C ALA A 280 -1.21 -10.74 -6.25
N GLY A 281 -2.12 -10.41 -5.33
CA GLY A 281 -1.76 -10.26 -3.92
C GLY A 281 -0.99 -8.96 -3.66
N LYS A 282 0.17 -9.04 -3.00
CA LYS A 282 0.99 -7.90 -2.59
C LYS A 282 2.45 -8.30 -2.32
N HIS A 283 3.28 -7.32 -2.01
CA HIS A 283 4.62 -7.46 -1.42
C HIS A 283 5.56 -8.37 -2.21
N ALA A 284 5.32 -8.49 -3.53
CA ALA A 284 6.04 -9.44 -4.38
C ALA A 284 6.02 -10.88 -3.82
N GLU A 285 5.02 -11.25 -3.00
CA GLU A 285 4.89 -12.58 -2.40
C GLU A 285 4.52 -13.62 -3.46
N THR A 286 3.73 -13.21 -4.44
CA THR A 286 3.21 -14.02 -5.54
C THR A 286 3.44 -13.40 -6.92
N LEU A 287 3.43 -14.25 -7.94
CA LEU A 287 3.39 -13.86 -9.35
C LEU A 287 2.14 -14.46 -9.99
N GLY A 288 1.34 -13.64 -10.68
CA GLY A 288 0.27 -14.14 -11.52
C GLY A 288 0.80 -14.58 -12.87
N LEU A 289 0.51 -15.82 -13.29
CA LEU A 289 0.76 -16.31 -14.64
C LEU A 289 -0.53 -16.88 -15.23
N ALA A 290 -0.87 -16.48 -16.46
CA ALA A 290 -2.05 -16.97 -17.15
C ALA A 290 -1.82 -17.14 -18.65
N ASP A 291 -2.41 -18.20 -19.21
CA ASP A 291 -2.63 -18.40 -20.63
C ASP A 291 -4.05 -17.97 -20.98
N ILE A 292 -4.16 -17.00 -21.88
CA ILE A 292 -5.40 -16.32 -22.26
C ILE A 292 -5.65 -16.50 -23.76
N GLU A 293 -6.87 -16.88 -24.14
CA GLU A 293 -7.33 -16.89 -25.53
C GLU A 293 -8.41 -15.82 -25.71
N PHE A 294 -8.23 -14.98 -26.73
CA PHE A 294 -9.24 -14.03 -27.21
C PHE A 294 -9.84 -14.49 -28.53
N ASP A 295 -11.11 -14.17 -28.75
CA ASP A 295 -11.73 -14.19 -30.09
C ASP A 295 -11.38 -12.93 -30.89
N ALA A 296 -11.80 -12.87 -32.15
CA ALA A 296 -11.55 -11.73 -33.03
C ALA A 296 -12.16 -10.39 -32.56
N ASN A 297 -13.17 -10.43 -31.68
CA ASN A 297 -13.81 -9.24 -31.09
C ASN A 297 -13.15 -8.84 -29.75
N GLY A 298 -12.04 -9.49 -29.40
CA GLY A 298 -11.29 -9.24 -28.17
C GLY A 298 -11.95 -9.81 -26.92
N ARG A 299 -12.91 -10.74 -27.01
CA ARG A 299 -13.50 -11.38 -25.82
C ARG A 299 -12.63 -12.53 -25.37
N VAL A 300 -12.37 -12.62 -24.07
CA VAL A 300 -11.61 -13.74 -23.50
C VAL A 300 -12.45 -15.02 -23.49
N THR A 301 -12.14 -15.96 -24.38
CA THR A 301 -12.82 -17.26 -24.50
C THR A 301 -12.22 -18.33 -23.58
N ARG A 302 -10.94 -18.20 -23.20
CA ARG A 302 -10.28 -19.09 -22.24
C ARG A 302 -9.29 -18.29 -21.39
N LEU A 303 -9.27 -18.58 -20.09
CA LEU A 303 -8.31 -18.05 -19.14
C LEU A 303 -7.92 -19.20 -18.22
N GLN A 304 -6.67 -19.62 -18.28
CA GLN A 304 -6.13 -20.63 -17.38
C GLN A 304 -4.86 -20.10 -16.73
N GLY A 305 -4.81 -20.05 -15.41
CA GLY A 305 -3.68 -19.52 -14.68
C GLY A 305 -3.87 -19.60 -13.18
N HIS A 306 -2.87 -19.13 -12.45
CA HIS A 306 -2.89 -19.06 -11.00
C HIS A 306 -1.98 -17.91 -10.53
N ASN A 307 -2.13 -17.53 -9.25
CA ASN A 307 -1.06 -16.84 -8.54
C ASN A 307 -0.14 -17.86 -7.88
N TYR A 308 1.16 -17.66 -8.02
CA TYR A 308 2.15 -18.63 -7.56
C TYR A 308 2.97 -18.08 -6.41
N PHE A 309 2.97 -18.78 -5.28
CA PHE A 309 4.00 -18.62 -4.25
C PHE A 309 5.26 -19.37 -4.70
N MET A 310 6.43 -18.79 -4.47
CA MET A 310 7.73 -19.35 -4.88
C MET A 310 8.55 -19.68 -3.64
N LEU A 311 8.28 -20.84 -3.04
CA LEU A 311 8.74 -21.23 -1.70
C LEU A 311 10.21 -21.63 -1.64
N ASP A 312 10.84 -21.46 -0.48
CA ASP A 312 12.18 -22.01 -0.20
C ASP A 312 12.22 -23.52 -0.45
N GLN A 313 13.38 -24.06 -0.85
CA GLN A 313 13.56 -25.52 -1.01
C GLN A 313 13.34 -26.31 0.28
N GLN A 314 13.49 -25.66 1.44
CA GLN A 314 13.27 -26.20 2.77
C GLN A 314 12.32 -25.28 3.53
N PHE A 315 11.46 -25.86 4.36
CA PHE A 315 10.54 -25.12 5.21
C PHE A 315 10.63 -25.63 6.65
N ILE A 316 10.14 -24.84 7.60
CA ILE A 316 10.02 -25.26 9.00
C ILE A 316 8.60 -25.73 9.21
N LEU A 317 8.45 -26.88 9.89
CA LEU A 317 7.17 -27.47 10.21
C LEU A 317 7.00 -27.49 11.73
N GLU A 318 5.89 -26.97 12.22
CA GLU A 318 5.54 -26.99 13.65
C GLU A 318 4.16 -27.62 13.85
N SER A 319 4.00 -28.39 14.92
CA SER A 319 2.71 -28.93 15.36
C SER A 319 2.71 -29.15 16.86
N ALA A 320 1.55 -28.92 17.50
CA ALA A 320 1.36 -29.18 18.92
C ALA A 320 1.53 -30.67 19.28
N ALA A 321 1.29 -31.57 18.32
CA ALA A 321 1.45 -33.02 18.50
C ALA A 321 2.88 -33.52 18.21
N GLY A 322 3.83 -32.60 17.97
CA GLY A 322 5.16 -32.93 17.46
C GLY A 322 5.17 -33.21 15.95
N VAL A 323 6.37 -33.27 15.38
CA VAL A 323 6.59 -33.44 13.94
C VAL A 323 7.51 -34.63 13.70
N THR A 324 7.11 -35.56 12.84
CA THR A 324 7.96 -36.68 12.39
C THR A 324 8.51 -36.44 10.97
N PRO A 325 9.56 -37.17 10.54
CA PRO A 325 10.04 -37.10 9.15
C PRO A 325 8.98 -37.47 8.10
N GLU A 326 8.06 -38.37 8.44
CA GLU A 326 6.93 -38.76 7.58
C GLU A 326 5.94 -37.60 7.43
N ASP A 327 5.65 -36.88 8.53
CA ASP A 327 4.80 -35.67 8.49
C ASP A 327 5.41 -34.63 7.53
N TYR A 328 6.73 -34.38 7.64
CA TYR A 328 7.43 -33.44 6.75
C TYR A 328 7.33 -33.85 5.29
N THR A 329 7.56 -35.13 4.99
CA THR A 329 7.50 -35.66 3.62
C THR A 329 6.08 -35.56 3.05
N ALA A 330 5.06 -35.86 3.86
CA ALA A 330 3.67 -35.75 3.45
C ALA A 330 3.25 -34.30 3.17
N ILE A 331 3.61 -33.37 4.05
CA ILE A 331 3.31 -31.94 3.86
C ILE A 331 4.06 -31.40 2.64
N ARG A 332 5.33 -31.77 2.44
CA ARG A 332 6.07 -31.41 1.23
C ARG A 332 5.33 -31.90 -0.03
N SER A 333 4.87 -33.14 -0.04
CA SER A 333 4.13 -33.70 -1.18
C SER A 333 2.82 -32.96 -1.44
N GLN A 334 2.09 -32.55 -0.39
CA GLN A 334 0.89 -31.71 -0.53
C GLN A 334 1.21 -30.34 -1.16
N LEU A 335 2.31 -29.70 -0.74
CA LEU A 335 2.76 -28.43 -1.31
C LEU A 335 3.20 -28.61 -2.78
N GLU A 336 3.93 -29.67 -3.11
CA GLU A 336 4.35 -29.99 -4.49
C GLU A 336 3.17 -30.21 -5.44
N GLN A 337 2.05 -30.74 -4.94
CA GLN A 337 0.84 -30.99 -5.73
C GLN A 337 -0.08 -29.76 -5.83
N HIS A 338 0.16 -28.72 -5.05
CA HIS A 338 -0.70 -27.55 -5.03
C HIS A 338 -0.46 -26.67 -6.27
N ALA A 339 -1.52 -26.37 -7.02
CA ALA A 339 -1.44 -25.66 -8.30
C ALA A 339 -0.82 -24.24 -8.20
N GLY A 340 -0.92 -23.60 -7.04
CA GLY A 340 -0.35 -22.27 -6.76
C GLY A 340 1.01 -22.27 -6.07
N ILE A 341 1.72 -23.40 -6.00
CA ILE A 341 3.05 -23.47 -5.39
C ILE A 341 4.10 -23.77 -6.47
N LEU A 342 5.15 -22.95 -6.49
CA LEU A 342 6.41 -23.18 -7.18
C LEU A 342 7.53 -23.22 -6.13
N TRP A 343 8.64 -23.85 -6.47
CA TRP A 343 9.82 -23.91 -5.60
C TRP A 343 10.88 -22.88 -6.02
N GLN A 344 11.76 -22.56 -5.08
CA GLN A 344 12.78 -21.55 -5.23
C GLN A 344 13.68 -21.86 -6.43
N GLN A 345 13.59 -20.97 -7.40
CA GLN A 345 14.52 -20.75 -8.49
C GLN A 345 14.66 -19.25 -8.65
N GLU A 346 15.88 -18.77 -8.79
CA GLU A 346 16.19 -17.35 -8.67
C GLU A 346 17.04 -16.89 -9.84
N GLU A 347 16.86 -15.64 -10.24
CA GLU A 347 17.66 -14.98 -11.27
C GLU A 347 19.00 -14.53 -10.66
N PRO A 348 20.14 -15.16 -11.01
CA PRO A 348 21.41 -14.92 -10.32
C PRO A 348 21.89 -13.47 -10.42
N GLN A 349 21.58 -12.78 -11.52
CA GLN A 349 21.93 -11.38 -11.69
C GLN A 349 21.22 -10.49 -10.66
N ILE A 350 19.91 -10.70 -10.46
CA ILE A 350 19.11 -9.91 -9.51
C ILE A 350 19.59 -10.16 -8.07
N ILE A 351 19.88 -11.42 -7.71
CA ILE A 351 20.42 -11.75 -6.38
C ILE A 351 21.72 -10.99 -6.12
N ARG A 352 22.65 -11.01 -7.08
CA ARG A 352 23.94 -10.36 -6.94
C ARG A 352 23.77 -8.86 -6.74
N ILE A 353 22.97 -8.20 -7.57
CA ILE A 353 22.70 -6.76 -7.48
C ILE A 353 22.10 -6.39 -6.13
N ILE A 354 21.05 -7.09 -5.68
CA ILE A 354 20.45 -6.82 -4.36
C ILE A 354 21.49 -7.00 -3.25
N ALA A 355 22.26 -8.10 -3.30
CA ALA A 355 23.25 -8.41 -2.27
C ALA A 355 24.42 -7.42 -2.22
N SER A 356 24.90 -6.92 -3.36
CA SER A 356 26.08 -6.06 -3.43
C SER A 356 25.76 -4.57 -3.35
N GLU A 357 24.67 -4.12 -3.97
CA GLU A 357 24.39 -2.68 -4.13
C GLU A 357 23.43 -2.15 -3.08
N TYR A 358 22.46 -2.95 -2.63
CA TYR A 358 21.35 -2.45 -1.82
C TYR A 358 21.35 -2.98 -0.38
N ARG A 359 21.47 -4.31 -0.20
CA ARG A 359 21.40 -4.95 1.12
C ARG A 359 22.42 -4.44 2.14
N PRO A 360 23.67 -4.06 1.78
CA PRO A 360 24.63 -3.56 2.77
C PRO A 360 24.17 -2.29 3.48
N ALA A 361 23.47 -1.38 2.78
CA ALA A 361 22.93 -0.17 3.38
C ALA A 361 21.81 -0.50 4.38
N ILE A 362 20.95 -1.47 4.04
CA ILE A 362 19.87 -1.92 4.91
C ILE A 362 20.45 -2.60 6.17
N ALA A 363 21.40 -3.52 5.99
CA ALA A 363 22.06 -4.21 7.10
C ALA A 363 22.88 -3.26 8.00
N SER A 364 23.35 -2.12 7.49
CA SER A 364 23.99 -1.09 8.31
C SER A 364 23.00 -0.43 9.28
N MET A 365 21.72 -0.27 8.88
CA MET A 365 20.69 0.32 9.73
C MET A 365 20.30 -0.60 10.90
N ASP A 366 20.25 -1.92 10.66
CA ASP A 366 20.02 -2.91 11.72
C ASP A 366 21.10 -2.84 12.81
N LYS A 367 22.33 -2.44 12.45
CA LYS A 367 23.44 -2.32 13.40
C LYS A 367 23.46 -1.00 14.18
N GLN A 368 22.60 -0.04 13.83
CA GLN A 368 22.54 1.26 14.50
C GLN A 368 21.52 1.21 15.64
N VAL A 369 21.99 0.84 16.83
CA VAL A 369 21.17 0.87 18.05
C VAL A 369 20.87 2.32 18.44
N LEU A 370 19.60 2.64 18.61
CA LEU A 370 19.09 3.96 19.03
C LEU A 370 18.87 4.03 20.54
N GLY A 371 18.54 2.90 21.17
CA GLY A 371 18.23 2.79 22.59
C GLY A 371 17.72 1.41 22.95
N PHE A 372 17.10 1.28 24.12
CA PHE A 372 16.61 0.03 24.68
C PHE A 372 15.14 0.13 25.10
N LEU A 373 14.40 -0.96 24.93
CA LEU A 373 13.02 -1.11 25.39
C LEU A 373 12.97 -2.13 26.53
N PRO A 374 12.57 -1.73 27.74
CA PRO A 374 12.56 -2.64 28.91
C PRO A 374 11.45 -3.67 28.85
N ARG A 375 10.43 -3.44 28.03
CA ARG A 375 9.29 -4.34 27.82
C ARG A 375 8.75 -4.20 26.40
N ASP A 376 7.90 -5.14 26.00
CA ASP A 376 7.14 -5.02 24.76
C ASP A 376 6.21 -3.81 24.85
N LEU A 377 6.11 -3.05 23.77
CA LEU A 377 5.19 -1.92 23.62
C LEU A 377 4.21 -2.24 22.52
N ILE A 378 2.99 -2.61 22.90
CA ILE A 378 2.00 -3.13 21.97
C ILE A 378 1.35 -1.97 21.19
N HIS A 379 1.18 -2.15 19.88
CA HIS A 379 0.40 -1.24 19.04
C HIS A 379 -0.95 -1.85 18.68
N THR A 380 -2.02 -1.14 19.03
CA THR A 380 -3.36 -1.39 18.51
C THR A 380 -3.94 -0.08 18.01
N ARG A 381 -4.66 -0.12 16.90
CA ARG A 381 -5.24 1.10 16.32
C ARG A 381 -6.37 1.66 17.20
N LEU A 382 -7.24 0.78 17.68
CA LEU A 382 -8.35 1.11 18.57
C LEU A 382 -8.12 0.52 19.98
N PRO A 383 -8.60 1.20 21.03
CA PRO A 383 -8.71 0.60 22.35
C PRO A 383 -9.59 -0.67 22.34
N SER A 384 -9.23 -1.63 23.17
CA SER A 384 -9.88 -2.95 23.29
C SER A 384 -10.02 -3.38 24.75
N LYS A 385 -10.70 -4.50 25.03
CA LYS A 385 -10.78 -5.04 26.40
C LYS A 385 -9.39 -5.38 26.98
N ALA A 386 -8.49 -5.91 26.15
CA ALA A 386 -7.12 -6.27 26.57
C ALA A 386 -6.21 -5.04 26.72
N LEU A 387 -6.46 -4.00 25.91
CA LEU A 387 -5.72 -2.74 25.94
C LEU A 387 -6.73 -1.58 25.99
N PRO A 388 -7.25 -1.24 27.18
CA PRO A 388 -8.35 -0.27 27.35
C PRO A 388 -7.99 1.16 26.94
N HIS A 389 -6.69 1.45 26.81
CA HIS A 389 -6.16 2.73 26.34
C HIS A 389 -5.59 2.65 24.92
N GLY A 390 -5.68 1.48 24.27
CA GLY A 390 -5.17 1.25 22.92
C GLY A 390 -3.67 1.02 22.87
N SER A 391 -2.99 1.69 21.93
CA SER A 391 -1.56 1.55 21.71
C SER A 391 -0.72 2.11 22.85
N GLU A 392 0.30 1.36 23.24
CA GLU A 392 1.32 1.80 24.20
C GLU A 392 2.43 2.60 23.52
N ILE A 393 2.80 2.27 22.28
CA ILE A 393 3.87 2.95 21.53
C ILE A 393 3.42 4.26 20.83
N ALA A 394 2.16 4.38 20.40
CA ALA A 394 1.71 5.59 19.69
C ALA A 394 1.76 6.88 20.55
N PRO A 395 1.44 6.85 21.86
CA PRO A 395 1.68 7.99 22.75
C PRO A 395 3.16 8.35 22.88
N TRP A 396 4.08 7.37 22.85
CA TRP A 396 5.53 7.65 22.81
C TRP A 396 5.96 8.35 21.53
N VAL A 397 5.38 7.97 20.38
CA VAL A 397 5.58 8.69 19.12
C VAL A 397 5.08 10.13 19.22
N CYS A 398 3.94 10.37 19.87
CA CYS A 398 3.46 11.73 20.12
C CYS A 398 4.37 12.49 21.10
N LYS A 399 4.88 11.81 22.13
CA LYS A 399 5.84 12.38 23.10
C LYS A 399 7.14 12.79 22.42
N SER A 400 7.66 11.98 21.51
CA SER A 400 8.90 12.29 20.79
C SER A 400 8.76 13.55 19.93
N ILE A 401 7.69 13.66 19.13
CA ILE A 401 7.46 14.85 18.31
C ILE A 401 7.19 16.09 19.18
N TYR A 402 6.48 15.93 20.30
CA TYR A 402 6.27 17.02 21.26
C TYR A 402 7.60 17.56 21.78
N HIS A 403 8.46 16.70 22.32
CA HIS A 403 9.72 17.15 22.92
C HIS A 403 10.70 17.70 21.88
N GLU A 404 10.85 17.04 20.73
CA GLU A 404 11.78 17.52 19.70
C GLU A 404 11.35 18.87 19.12
N VAL A 405 10.04 19.08 18.89
CA VAL A 405 9.56 20.38 18.41
C VAL A 405 9.59 21.42 19.52
N LYS A 406 9.24 21.08 20.77
CA LYS A 406 9.25 22.02 21.89
C LYS A 406 10.63 22.60 22.17
N ARG A 407 11.70 21.87 21.86
CA ARG A 407 13.08 22.38 21.95
C ARG A 407 13.40 23.49 20.95
N ILE A 408 12.74 23.48 19.79
CA ILE A 408 12.90 24.50 18.74
C ILE A 408 11.83 25.59 18.91
N HIS A 409 10.66 25.22 19.39
CA HIS A 409 9.48 26.06 19.55
C HIS A 409 8.85 25.85 20.94
N PRO A 410 9.30 26.60 21.95
CA PRO A 410 8.85 26.43 23.34
C PRO A 410 7.33 26.58 23.55
N SER A 411 6.65 27.24 22.62
CA SER A 411 5.21 27.47 22.63
C SER A 411 4.36 26.25 22.31
N VAL A 412 4.93 25.09 21.96
CA VAL A 412 4.14 23.89 21.67
C VAL A 412 3.48 23.37 22.95
N ASP A 413 2.15 23.21 22.87
CA ASP A 413 1.30 22.79 23.97
C ASP A 413 1.02 21.29 23.94
N PHE A 414 0.89 20.71 22.74
CA PHE A 414 0.60 19.28 22.57
C PHE A 414 1.09 18.72 21.24
N ALA A 415 1.07 17.40 21.16
CA ALA A 415 1.24 16.62 19.95
C ALA A 415 0.06 15.67 19.74
N LEU A 416 -0.32 15.45 18.49
CA LEU A 416 -1.28 14.42 18.13
C LEU A 416 -0.93 13.78 16.78
N HIS A 417 -1.24 12.49 16.66
CA HIS A 417 -1.07 11.74 15.42
C HIS A 417 -2.08 10.60 15.33
N ASN A 418 -2.41 10.18 14.11
CA ASN A 418 -3.33 9.08 13.85
C ASN A 418 -2.62 7.73 14.06
N ALA A 419 -3.37 6.75 14.56
CA ALA A 419 -2.87 5.41 14.82
C ALA A 419 -2.28 4.74 13.57
N GLY A 420 -2.83 5.03 12.38
CA GLY A 420 -2.41 4.43 11.11
C GLY A 420 -0.98 4.78 10.68
N GLY A 421 -0.44 5.90 11.16
CA GLY A 421 0.95 6.30 10.94
C GLY A 421 1.96 5.56 11.82
N VAL A 422 1.49 4.85 12.85
CA VAL A 422 2.30 3.92 13.66
C VAL A 422 1.94 2.49 13.22
N ARG A 423 2.93 1.70 12.81
CA ARG A 423 2.63 0.48 12.03
C ARG A 423 2.70 -0.81 12.80
N GLN A 424 3.47 -0.88 13.88
CA GLN A 424 3.62 -2.13 14.65
C GLN A 424 4.02 -1.92 16.10
N SER A 425 3.83 -2.97 16.88
CA SER A 425 4.39 -3.12 18.21
C SER A 425 5.91 -3.16 18.16
N LEU A 426 6.56 -2.84 19.27
CA LEU A 426 8.00 -3.04 19.43
C LEU A 426 8.24 -4.07 20.53
N SER A 427 9.16 -4.99 20.27
CA SER A 427 9.59 -5.98 21.25
C SER A 427 10.61 -5.38 22.21
N LYS A 428 10.66 -5.91 23.44
CA LYS A 428 11.72 -5.60 24.41
C LYS A 428 13.10 -5.89 23.83
N GLY A 429 14.10 -5.13 24.24
CA GLY A 429 15.48 -5.28 23.79
C GLY A 429 16.02 -4.03 23.09
N GLU A 430 17.07 -4.22 22.30
CA GLU A 430 17.66 -3.14 21.51
C GLU A 430 16.67 -2.62 20.46
N LEU A 431 16.51 -1.30 20.40
CA LEU A 431 15.76 -0.63 19.36
C LEU A 431 16.73 -0.07 18.32
N THR A 432 16.66 -0.58 17.10
CA THR A 432 17.57 -0.17 16.02
C THR A 432 16.96 0.91 15.13
N LEU A 433 17.79 1.53 14.28
CA LEU A 433 17.31 2.45 13.26
C LEU A 433 16.32 1.75 12.32
N ALA A 434 16.63 0.52 11.90
CA ALA A 434 15.76 -0.30 11.06
C ALA A 434 14.38 -0.56 11.70
N ASP A 435 14.33 -0.78 13.01
CA ASP A 435 13.06 -0.93 13.75
C ASP A 435 12.20 0.33 13.72
N VAL A 436 12.83 1.52 13.66
CA VAL A 436 12.08 2.76 13.56
C VAL A 436 11.66 3.04 12.12
N ILE A 437 12.61 3.12 11.18
CA ILE A 437 12.32 3.60 9.81
C ILE A 437 11.84 2.51 8.84
N GLY A 438 11.96 1.24 9.21
CA GLY A 438 11.48 0.12 8.39
C GLY A 438 10.19 -0.49 8.93
N ARG A 439 9.96 -0.29 10.23
CA ARG A 439 8.96 -1.05 10.97
C ARG A 439 7.94 -0.14 11.66
N LEU A 440 8.35 0.72 12.58
CA LEU A 440 7.45 1.54 13.38
C LEU A 440 6.85 2.71 12.60
N LEU A 441 7.71 3.52 11.96
CA LEU A 441 7.43 4.78 11.28
C LEU A 441 8.04 4.78 9.87
N PRO A 442 7.57 3.91 8.95
CA PRO A 442 8.17 3.75 7.63
C PRO A 442 7.93 4.93 6.70
N PHE A 443 6.88 5.71 6.95
CA PHE A 443 6.55 6.89 6.16
C PHE A 443 7.37 8.09 6.62
N ASP A 444 8.04 8.74 5.68
CA ASP A 444 8.84 9.93 5.93
C ASP A 444 7.97 11.19 6.01
N LEU A 445 7.01 11.21 6.93
CA LEU A 445 6.03 12.28 7.02
C LEU A 445 6.66 13.53 7.67
N PRO A 446 6.73 14.68 6.98
CA PRO A 446 7.16 15.94 7.59
C PRO A 446 6.24 16.31 8.75
N LEU A 447 6.74 17.05 9.73
CA LEU A 447 5.91 17.61 10.80
C LEU A 447 5.37 18.97 10.42
N VAL A 448 4.17 19.28 10.91
CA VAL A 448 3.50 20.57 10.76
C VAL A 448 3.12 21.05 12.16
N LYS A 449 3.51 22.28 12.49
CA LYS A 449 2.98 22.98 13.66
C LYS A 449 1.82 23.88 13.25
N TYR A 450 0.85 24.05 14.13
CA TYR A 450 -0.32 24.85 13.85
C TYR A 450 -0.87 25.49 15.12
N GLN A 451 -1.54 26.63 14.97
CA GLN A 451 -2.32 27.25 16.05
C GLN A 451 -3.80 27.06 15.79
N ILE A 452 -4.51 26.52 16.77
CA ILE A 452 -5.90 26.10 16.62
C ILE A 452 -6.72 26.46 17.84
N LEU A 453 -7.98 26.85 17.60
CA LEU A 453 -8.94 27.14 18.66
C LEU A 453 -9.35 25.83 19.37
N GLY A 454 -9.48 25.86 20.69
CA GLY A 454 -9.86 24.70 21.50
C GLY A 454 -11.13 24.02 21.01
N LEU A 455 -12.12 24.77 20.51
CA LEU A 455 -13.32 24.23 19.86
C LEU A 455 -12.99 23.19 18.77
N TYR A 456 -12.04 23.50 17.90
CA TYR A 456 -11.68 22.63 16.79
C TYR A 456 -10.83 21.43 17.22
N LEU A 457 -10.24 21.44 18.41
CA LEU A 457 -9.65 20.23 19.01
C LEU A 457 -10.73 19.22 19.40
N PHE A 458 -11.84 19.67 19.99
CA PHE A 458 -13.01 18.80 20.25
C PHE A 458 -13.55 18.21 18.95
N GLU A 459 -13.74 19.04 17.92
CA GLU A 459 -14.21 18.59 16.59
C GLU A 459 -13.24 17.59 15.96
N THR A 460 -11.92 17.85 16.05
CA THR A 460 -10.88 16.97 15.49
C THR A 460 -10.94 15.57 16.11
N LEU A 461 -10.94 15.47 17.44
CA LEU A 461 -10.97 14.18 18.13
C LEU A 461 -12.25 13.40 17.81
N GLU A 462 -13.40 14.07 17.84
CA GLU A 462 -14.67 13.43 17.54
C GLU A 462 -14.74 12.94 16.09
N SER A 463 -14.34 13.78 15.14
CA SER A 463 -14.33 13.45 13.71
C SER A 463 -13.38 12.29 13.38
N ALA A 464 -12.16 12.32 13.92
CA ALA A 464 -11.16 11.26 13.73
C ALA A 464 -11.65 9.92 14.31
N ILE A 465 -12.26 9.91 15.51
CA ILE A 465 -12.81 8.70 16.11
C ILE A 465 -14.02 8.16 15.33
N ASN A 466 -14.87 9.05 14.79
CA ASN A 466 -15.98 8.64 13.93
C ASN A 466 -15.45 7.95 12.66
N SER A 467 -14.43 8.52 12.02
CA SER A 467 -13.74 7.90 10.88
C SER A 467 -13.09 6.56 11.24
N ALA A 468 -12.53 6.43 12.45
CA ALA A 468 -11.87 5.21 12.88
C ALA A 468 -12.84 4.04 13.14
N THR A 469 -14.07 4.35 13.53
CA THR A 469 -15.00 3.36 14.10
C THR A 469 -16.28 3.17 13.28
N ASN A 470 -16.42 3.91 12.19
CA ASN A 470 -17.67 4.07 11.43
C ASN A 470 -18.83 4.52 12.34
N ASN A 471 -18.53 5.34 13.35
CA ASN A 471 -19.55 5.85 14.26
C ASN A 471 -20.27 7.04 13.62
N SER A 472 -21.47 6.80 13.09
CA SER A 472 -22.33 7.82 12.45
C SER A 472 -21.85 8.35 11.09
N VAL A 473 -20.73 7.82 10.56
CA VAL A 473 -20.19 8.11 9.22
C VAL A 473 -19.61 6.83 8.61
N THR A 474 -19.53 6.74 7.28
CA THR A 474 -18.65 5.76 6.62
C THR A 474 -17.22 6.25 6.77
N GLY A 475 -16.45 5.61 7.64
CA GLY A 475 -15.09 6.02 7.96
C GLY A 475 -14.05 5.44 7.01
N THR A 476 -12.83 5.97 7.07
CA THR A 476 -11.68 5.51 6.26
C THR A 476 -10.94 4.33 6.90
N GLY A 477 -11.43 3.82 8.05
CA GLY A 477 -10.89 2.67 8.76
C GLY A 477 -10.18 3.04 10.06
N ALA A 478 -9.88 2.02 10.88
CA ALA A 478 -9.35 2.18 12.24
C ALA A 478 -8.05 3.00 12.38
N GLY A 479 -7.34 3.25 11.28
CA GLY A 479 -6.12 4.07 11.26
C GLY A 479 -6.34 5.50 11.73
N SER A 480 -7.55 6.05 11.59
CA SER A 480 -7.86 7.42 11.97
C SER A 480 -7.80 7.71 13.48
N PHE A 481 -7.71 6.70 14.35
CA PHE A 481 -7.87 6.91 15.80
C PHE A 481 -6.75 7.81 16.38
N PRO A 482 -7.07 8.86 17.17
CA PRO A 482 -6.07 9.83 17.63
C PRO A 482 -5.36 9.38 18.91
N TYR A 483 -4.03 9.29 18.85
CA TYR A 483 -3.15 9.28 20.02
C TYR A 483 -2.51 10.65 20.20
N THR A 484 -2.17 10.98 21.44
CA THR A 484 -1.73 12.32 21.84
C THR A 484 -0.57 12.28 22.81
N TYR A 485 0.10 13.42 22.99
CA TYR A 485 0.92 13.75 24.15
C TYR A 485 0.71 15.22 24.51
N GLY A 486 0.65 15.56 25.79
CA GLY A 486 0.25 16.89 26.25
C GLY A 486 -1.26 17.19 26.14
N LEU A 487 -2.05 16.29 25.51
CA LEU A 487 -3.52 16.28 25.56
C LEU A 487 -4.01 14.96 26.16
N LYS A 488 -5.08 15.03 26.94
CA LYS A 488 -5.75 13.88 27.56
C LYS A 488 -7.26 14.01 27.38
N TYR A 489 -7.95 12.95 27.02
CA TYR A 489 -9.39 13.02 26.74
C TYR A 489 -10.18 11.76 27.15
N CYS A 490 -11.47 11.96 27.42
CA CYS A 490 -12.44 10.90 27.64
C CYS A 490 -13.51 10.95 26.54
N TYR A 491 -13.72 9.82 25.87
CA TYR A 491 -14.71 9.65 24.80
C TYR A 491 -15.74 8.58 25.15
N ASP A 492 -17.03 8.88 24.95
CA ASP A 492 -18.14 7.93 25.03
C ASP A 492 -18.94 7.90 23.73
N GLY A 493 -18.72 6.85 22.94
CA GLY A 493 -19.36 6.66 21.63
C GLY A 493 -20.87 6.45 21.69
N ARG A 494 -21.43 6.17 22.87
CA ARG A 494 -22.88 6.00 23.09
C ARG A 494 -23.61 7.34 23.20
N LYS A 495 -22.88 8.45 23.37
CA LYS A 495 -23.48 9.79 23.44
C LYS A 495 -23.82 10.33 22.05
N PRO A 496 -24.76 11.29 21.95
CA PRO A 496 -25.05 11.99 20.69
C PRO A 496 -23.80 12.67 20.13
N GLN A 497 -23.72 12.76 18.80
CA GLN A 497 -22.67 13.50 18.11
C GLN A 497 -22.59 14.96 18.62
N GLY A 498 -21.38 15.48 18.78
CA GLY A 498 -21.06 16.76 19.40
C GLY A 498 -20.95 16.70 20.93
N LYS A 499 -21.30 15.57 21.56
CA LYS A 499 -21.27 15.37 23.03
C LYS A 499 -20.48 14.13 23.47
N ARG A 500 -19.71 13.53 22.56
CA ARG A 500 -18.97 12.27 22.82
C ARG A 500 -17.66 12.50 23.55
N ILE A 501 -17.01 13.65 23.37
CA ILE A 501 -15.86 14.05 24.17
C ILE A 501 -16.38 14.60 25.51
N LEU A 502 -16.24 13.79 26.57
CA LEU A 502 -16.70 14.12 27.91
C LEU A 502 -15.75 15.10 28.61
N THR A 503 -14.45 14.87 28.45
CA THR A 503 -13.39 15.75 28.94
C THR A 503 -12.30 15.86 27.88
N LEU A 504 -11.70 17.04 27.79
CA LEU A 504 -10.49 17.31 27.04
C LEU A 504 -9.63 18.23 27.90
N GLU A 505 -8.44 17.75 28.25
CA GLU A 505 -7.51 18.41 29.15
C GLU A 505 -6.15 18.57 28.48
N ILE A 506 -5.43 19.62 28.86
CA ILE A 506 -4.10 19.94 28.35
C ILE A 506 -3.10 20.02 29.51
N LEU A 507 -1.88 19.56 29.25
CA LEU A 507 -0.81 19.54 30.24
C LEU A 507 -0.24 20.96 30.44
N CYS A 508 -0.21 21.43 31.68
CA CYS A 508 0.48 22.67 32.01
C CYS A 508 1.99 22.51 31.86
N PRO A 509 2.68 23.40 31.12
CA PRO A 509 4.13 23.38 31.04
C PRO A 509 4.78 23.54 32.43
N ASN A 510 5.84 22.77 32.70
CA ASN A 510 6.70 22.90 33.88
C ASN A 510 6.00 22.76 35.25
N SER A 511 4.83 22.11 35.31
CA SER A 511 4.20 21.74 36.58
C SER A 511 4.77 20.42 37.13
N ALA A 512 5.27 20.43 38.36
CA ALA A 512 5.62 19.23 39.12
C ALA A 512 4.84 19.24 40.46
N PRO A 513 3.92 18.29 40.72
CA PRO A 513 3.48 17.20 39.84
C PRO A 513 2.75 17.71 38.58
N GLU A 514 2.60 16.84 37.58
CA GLU A 514 1.88 17.15 36.34
C GLU A 514 0.48 17.69 36.64
N LYS A 515 0.17 18.88 36.12
CA LYS A 515 -1.12 19.52 36.26
C LYS A 515 -1.84 19.54 34.91
N TRP A 516 -3.06 19.01 34.91
CA TRP A 516 -3.94 19.00 33.75
C TRP A 516 -5.05 20.04 33.96
N ILE A 517 -5.35 20.82 32.93
CA ILE A 517 -6.45 21.80 32.95
C ILE A 517 -7.39 21.56 31.77
N ALA A 518 -8.68 21.85 31.97
CA ALA A 518 -9.65 21.73 30.90
C ALA A 518 -9.30 22.66 29.72
N VAL A 519 -9.42 22.13 28.49
CA VAL A 519 -9.26 22.92 27.27
C VAL A 519 -10.42 23.90 27.14
N ASP A 520 -10.10 25.19 27.07
CA ASP A 520 -11.07 26.26 26.83
C ASP A 520 -11.36 26.34 25.33
N LYS A 521 -12.64 26.19 24.97
CA LYS A 521 -13.09 26.25 23.57
C LYS A 521 -12.81 27.59 22.89
N LYS A 522 -12.55 28.66 23.64
CA LYS A 522 -12.28 30.01 23.13
C LYS A 522 -10.79 30.37 23.10
N GLN A 523 -9.91 29.53 23.65
CA GLN A 523 -8.47 29.77 23.65
C GLN A 523 -7.79 29.08 22.48
N HIS A 524 -6.68 29.66 22.04
CA HIS A 524 -5.82 29.08 21.01
C HIS A 524 -4.70 28.27 21.65
N TYR A 525 -4.39 27.15 21.01
CA TYR A 525 -3.33 26.23 21.42
C TYR A 525 -2.43 25.94 20.21
N VAL A 526 -1.15 25.68 20.48
CA VAL A 526 -0.17 25.33 19.45
C VAL A 526 0.09 23.83 19.49
N GLY A 527 -0.36 23.15 18.43
CA GLY A 527 -0.18 21.72 18.24
C GLY A 527 0.92 21.39 17.24
N VAL A 528 1.41 20.16 17.32
CA VAL A 528 2.21 19.53 16.26
C VAL A 528 1.61 18.18 15.84
N SER A 529 1.60 17.93 14.54
CA SER A 529 1.23 16.64 13.95
C SER A 529 2.08 16.35 12.71
N SER A 530 1.92 15.15 12.14
CA SER A 530 2.42 14.90 10.77
C SER A 530 1.69 15.78 9.75
N ALA A 531 2.33 16.07 8.62
CA ALA A 531 1.73 16.79 7.50
C ALA A 531 0.49 16.06 6.95
N TYR A 532 0.50 14.72 6.96
CA TYR A 532 -0.65 13.91 6.60
C TYR A 532 -1.86 14.24 7.48
N THR A 533 -1.70 14.15 8.81
CA THR A 533 -2.74 14.47 9.79
C THR A 533 -3.18 15.94 9.69
N ALA A 534 -2.22 16.88 9.62
CA ALA A 534 -2.50 18.32 9.58
C ALA A 534 -3.25 18.77 8.30
N SER A 535 -3.06 18.06 7.19
CA SER A 535 -3.79 18.27 5.93
C SER A 535 -5.24 17.78 5.95
N GLY A 536 -5.70 17.25 7.09
CA GLY A 536 -7.10 16.92 7.32
C GLY A 536 -7.54 15.54 6.83
N LYS A 537 -6.61 14.67 6.43
CA LYS A 537 -6.90 13.30 6.00
C LYS A 537 -7.53 12.48 7.12
N GLU A 538 -8.20 11.38 6.79
CA GLU A 538 -8.71 10.40 7.78
C GLU A 538 -9.59 11.02 8.89
N GLY A 539 -10.44 11.99 8.54
CA GLY A 539 -11.33 12.64 9.51
C GLY A 539 -10.70 13.81 10.28
N TYR A 540 -9.46 14.20 10.00
CA TYR A 540 -8.79 15.32 10.66
C TYR A 540 -9.10 16.69 10.04
N HIS A 541 -10.06 16.80 9.12
CA HIS A 541 -10.44 18.04 8.44
C HIS A 541 -10.69 19.26 9.35
N PRO A 542 -11.11 19.14 10.64
CA PRO A 542 -11.21 20.32 11.51
C PRO A 542 -9.86 21.00 11.78
N LEU A 543 -8.72 20.31 11.61
CA LEU A 543 -7.38 20.93 11.67
C LEU A 543 -7.15 21.96 10.56
N LEU A 544 -7.87 21.87 9.44
CA LEU A 544 -7.81 22.88 8.37
C LEU A 544 -8.36 24.24 8.82
N LYS A 545 -9.12 24.28 9.92
CA LYS A 545 -9.59 25.53 10.56
C LYS A 545 -8.56 26.15 11.51
N ALA A 546 -7.33 25.64 11.54
CA ALA A 546 -6.22 26.28 12.25
C ALA A 546 -6.02 27.72 11.74
N GLN A 547 -5.70 28.63 12.64
CA GLN A 547 -5.40 30.03 12.31
C GLN A 547 -4.19 30.12 11.36
N TRP A 548 -3.23 29.23 11.56
CA TRP A 548 -2.11 29.02 10.65
C TRP A 548 -1.57 27.60 10.80
N GLN A 549 -0.95 27.10 9.73
CA GLN A 549 -0.14 25.88 9.72
C GLN A 549 1.23 26.20 9.11
N ARG A 550 2.31 25.65 9.66
CA ARG A 550 3.68 25.84 9.17
C ARG A 550 4.42 24.50 9.14
N PRO A 551 4.97 24.07 7.99
CA PRO A 551 5.82 22.90 7.94
C PRO A 551 7.09 23.13 8.76
N LEU A 552 7.64 22.04 9.29
CA LEU A 552 8.93 22.01 9.97
C LEU A 552 9.93 21.33 9.04
N GLU A 553 10.75 22.14 8.37
CA GLU A 553 11.64 21.69 7.28
C GLU A 553 12.64 20.61 7.71
N GLU A 554 13.06 20.60 8.98
CA GLU A 554 14.08 19.67 9.49
C GLU A 554 13.54 18.47 10.27
N LEU A 555 12.23 18.37 10.47
CA LEU A 555 11.65 17.33 11.32
C LEU A 555 10.54 16.57 10.61
N THR A 556 10.76 15.26 10.55
CA THR A 556 9.77 14.25 10.15
C THR A 556 9.37 13.46 11.39
N LEU A 557 8.23 12.77 11.33
CA LEU A 557 7.75 11.87 12.38
C LEU A 557 8.84 10.86 12.83
N ALA A 558 9.45 10.16 11.87
CA ALA A 558 10.51 9.19 12.14
C ALA A 558 11.77 9.85 12.74
N ASN A 559 12.29 10.91 12.12
CA ASN A 559 13.48 11.61 12.62
C ASN A 559 13.30 12.21 14.03
N ALA A 560 12.11 12.70 14.36
CA ALA A 560 11.83 13.16 15.72
C ALA A 560 11.90 12.00 16.72
N PHE A 561 11.30 10.84 16.39
CA PHE A 561 11.41 9.65 17.23
C PHE A 561 12.85 9.14 17.37
N ILE A 562 13.62 9.13 16.28
CA ILE A 562 15.05 8.75 16.29
C ILE A 562 15.86 9.68 17.20
N ARG A 563 15.69 10.99 17.06
CA ARG A 563 16.41 12.00 17.86
C ARG A 563 16.04 11.87 19.34
N PHE A 564 14.76 11.66 19.63
CA PHE A 564 14.25 11.43 20.97
C PHE A 564 14.87 10.16 21.58
N MET A 565 14.82 9.02 20.88
CA MET A 565 15.40 7.77 21.36
C MET A 565 16.91 7.87 21.60
N LYS A 566 17.67 8.53 20.71
CA LYS A 566 19.11 8.76 20.92
C LYS A 566 19.43 9.56 22.18
N ARG A 567 18.48 10.38 22.67
CA ARG A 567 18.65 11.19 23.88
C ARG A 567 18.19 10.46 25.13
N GLU A 568 16.98 9.89 25.10
CA GLU A 568 16.43 9.18 26.24
C GLU A 568 17.16 7.85 26.50
N GLN A 569 17.71 7.23 25.45
CA GLN A 569 18.38 5.93 25.42
C GLN A 569 17.52 4.74 25.85
N THR A 570 16.45 4.96 26.60
CA THR A 570 15.55 3.93 27.11
C THR A 570 14.13 4.46 27.28
N LEU A 571 13.12 3.62 27.08
CA LEU A 571 11.70 3.95 27.34
C LEU A 571 11.21 3.32 28.65
N GLU A 572 11.84 3.68 29.76
CA GLU A 572 11.55 3.12 31.10
C GLU A 572 10.25 3.60 31.73
N GLN A 573 9.89 4.86 31.50
CA GLN A 573 8.73 5.46 32.16
C GLN A 573 7.42 4.90 31.60
N GLU A 574 6.55 4.36 32.44
CA GLU A 574 5.19 4.08 32.00
C GLU A 574 4.41 5.39 31.79
N LEU A 575 3.90 5.58 30.57
CA LEU A 575 3.07 6.75 30.27
C LEU A 575 1.68 6.57 30.88
N SER A 576 1.25 7.57 31.65
CA SER A 576 -0.12 7.60 32.16
C SER A 576 -1.12 7.58 31.00
N PRO A 577 -2.27 6.90 31.13
CA PRO A 577 -3.28 6.86 30.08
C PRO A 577 -3.75 8.26 29.66
N LEU A 578 -3.57 8.57 28.38
CA LEU A 578 -4.02 9.84 27.79
C LEU A 578 -5.40 9.74 27.14
N VAL A 579 -5.92 8.51 27.00
CA VAL A 579 -7.21 8.23 26.34
C VAL A 579 -8.04 7.31 27.21
N SER A 580 -9.27 7.72 27.49
CA SER A 580 -10.33 6.83 28.00
C SER A 580 -11.42 6.70 26.94
N TYR A 581 -11.67 5.48 26.48
CA TYR A 581 -12.57 5.22 25.35
C TYR A 581 -13.69 4.24 25.72
N THR A 582 -14.92 4.63 25.45
CA THR A 582 -16.09 3.72 25.48
C THR A 582 -16.66 3.58 24.07
N SER A 583 -16.77 2.34 23.60
CA SER A 583 -17.29 2.00 22.27
C SER A 583 -18.78 2.33 22.12
N HIS A 584 -19.19 2.69 20.90
CA HIS A 584 -20.60 2.81 20.52
C HIS A 584 -21.25 1.47 20.19
N ARG A 585 -20.46 0.44 19.89
CA ARG A 585 -20.94 -0.92 19.62
C ARG A 585 -21.12 -1.65 20.95
N GLU A 586 -22.27 -2.28 21.14
CA GLU A 586 -22.47 -3.20 22.26
C GLU A 586 -21.39 -4.29 22.23
N ALA A 587 -20.93 -4.71 23.40
CA ALA A 587 -19.93 -5.77 23.48
C ALA A 587 -20.55 -7.04 22.86
N ALA A 588 -20.07 -7.44 21.68
CA ALA A 588 -20.29 -8.80 21.21
C ALA A 588 -19.71 -9.74 22.28
N ASN A 589 -20.56 -10.63 22.79
CA ASN A 589 -20.17 -11.66 23.76
C ASN A 589 -19.12 -12.59 23.16
#